data_AF-A0A1N7C0E7-F1
#
_entry.id   AF-A0A1N7C0E7-F1
#
_cell.length_a   1.000
_cell.length_b   1.000
_cell.length_c   1.000
_cell.angle_alpha   90.00
_cell.angle_beta   90.00
_cell.angle_gamma   90.00
#
_symmetry.space_group_name_H-M   'P 1'
#
loop_
_entity.id
_entity.type
_entity.pdbx_description
1 polymer ?
#
loop_
_entity_poly.entity_id
_entity_poly.type
_entity_poly.pdbx_seq_one_letter_code
_entity_poly.pdbx_strand_id
1 'polypeptide(L)'
;MQQVSGGVQVRMTADRVRRWEFSSASFARRGYDNTDVDRFRMQVADELDLLSAQIATLRAENERLNDRVELHRHGVIPSKNTSVPVPAAKEVNLLSAAQREAEQIIAQAHDYARRVAEYARTQYESYMQAAVEEARQEAERAVKEYRSNAGPSFDDSVATREALRIFGEMMISHMQAAARHLDDGSEQLARTMDRLVGQAVGAAAQQTALPRHNQR
;
A
#
# COMPACT_ATOMS: atom_id res chain seq x y z
N MET A 1 35.34 -30.75 -7.46
CA MET A 1 34.83 -29.50 -8.07
C MET A 1 33.61 -29.85 -8.91
N GLN A 2 32.41 -29.81 -8.33
CA GLN A 2 31.16 -30.09 -9.06
C GLN A 2 30.34 -28.80 -9.05
N GLN A 3 30.34 -28.09 -10.18
CA GLN A 3 29.47 -26.93 -10.40
C GLN A 3 28.03 -27.43 -10.49
N VAL A 4 27.22 -27.14 -9.47
CA VAL A 4 25.77 -27.30 -9.55
C VAL A 4 25.24 -26.06 -10.27
N SER A 5 25.15 -26.15 -11.59
CA SER A 5 24.38 -25.22 -12.41
C SER A 5 22.90 -25.44 -12.11
N GLY A 6 22.42 -24.84 -11.01
CA GLY A 6 21.00 -24.74 -10.72
C GLY A 6 20.38 -23.79 -11.72
N GLY A 7 19.65 -24.32 -12.71
CA GLY A 7 18.85 -23.52 -13.63
C GLY A 7 18.01 -22.53 -12.83
N VAL A 8 17.86 -21.31 -13.36
CA VAL A 8 17.06 -20.24 -12.75
C VAL A 8 15.61 -20.70 -12.72
N GLN A 9 15.24 -21.47 -11.69
CA GLN A 9 13.86 -21.74 -11.36
C GLN A 9 13.24 -20.37 -11.11
N VAL A 10 12.27 -19.99 -11.94
CA VAL A 10 11.51 -18.77 -11.75
C VAL A 10 10.74 -18.94 -10.44
N ARG A 11 11.34 -18.49 -9.34
CA ARG A 11 10.77 -18.64 -8.00
C ARG A 11 9.48 -17.85 -7.92
N MET A 12 8.50 -18.41 -7.23
CA MET A 12 7.28 -17.68 -6.91
C MET A 12 7.65 -16.56 -5.93
N THR A 13 7.37 -15.32 -6.29
CA THR A 13 7.56 -14.14 -5.41
C THR A 13 6.22 -13.70 -4.84
N ALA A 14 6.21 -13.00 -3.70
CA ALA A 14 4.97 -12.50 -3.10
C ALA A 14 4.16 -11.63 -4.08
N ASP A 15 4.82 -10.71 -4.77
CA ASP A 15 4.20 -9.88 -5.81
C ASP A 15 3.58 -10.69 -6.94
N ARG A 16 4.21 -11.81 -7.32
CA ARG A 16 3.68 -12.69 -8.35
C ARG A 16 2.43 -13.41 -7.86
N VAL A 17 2.37 -13.80 -6.59
CA VAL A 17 1.18 -14.38 -5.96
C VAL A 17 0.05 -13.34 -5.87
N ARG A 18 0.33 -12.11 -5.47
CA ARG A 18 -0.65 -11.01 -5.38
C ARG A 18 -1.26 -10.62 -6.73
N ARG A 19 -0.52 -10.82 -7.83
CA ARG A 19 -1.01 -10.57 -9.20
C ARG A 19 -1.52 -11.82 -9.90
N TRP A 20 -1.50 -12.98 -9.23
CA TRP A 20 -1.93 -14.22 -9.85
C TRP A 20 -3.45 -14.26 -9.95
N GLU A 21 -3.96 -14.46 -11.16
CA GLU A 21 -5.39 -14.63 -11.42
C GLU A 21 -5.69 -16.11 -11.70
N PHE A 22 -6.73 -16.62 -11.05
CA PHE A 22 -7.24 -17.97 -11.32
C PHE A 22 -8.29 -17.91 -12.42
N SER A 23 -8.24 -18.83 -13.37
CA SER A 23 -9.30 -18.97 -14.38
C SER A 23 -10.59 -19.43 -13.71
N SER A 24 -11.71 -18.75 -14.00
CA SER A 24 -13.02 -19.16 -13.51
C SER A 24 -13.40 -20.55 -14.02
N ALA A 25 -13.90 -21.42 -13.14
CA ALA A 25 -14.34 -22.75 -13.51
C ALA A 25 -15.54 -22.66 -14.47
N SER A 26 -15.55 -23.47 -15.54
CA SER A 26 -16.71 -23.57 -16.42
C SER A 26 -17.96 -23.97 -15.64
N PHE A 27 -19.11 -23.37 -16.00
CA PHE A 27 -20.42 -23.49 -15.36
C PHE A 27 -20.87 -24.92 -14.96
N ALA A 28 -20.29 -25.96 -15.57
CA ALA A 28 -20.58 -27.36 -15.28
C ALA A 28 -19.78 -27.96 -14.10
N ARG A 29 -18.83 -27.25 -13.48
CA ARG A 29 -18.07 -27.73 -12.30
C ARG A 29 -18.12 -26.71 -11.17
N ARG A 30 -18.44 -27.18 -9.97
CA ARG A 30 -18.35 -26.39 -8.73
C ARG A 30 -16.87 -26.06 -8.48
N GLY A 31 -16.50 -24.78 -8.55
CA GLY A 31 -15.16 -24.28 -8.28
C GLY A 31 -14.90 -24.06 -6.78
N TYR A 32 -13.68 -23.63 -6.46
CA TYR A 32 -13.39 -23.06 -5.14
C TYR A 32 -14.12 -21.73 -4.95
N ASP A 33 -14.39 -21.37 -3.70
CA ASP A 33 -14.91 -20.04 -3.38
C ASP A 33 -13.82 -18.99 -3.63
N ASN A 34 -14.10 -18.02 -4.50
CA ASN A 34 -13.17 -16.96 -4.87
C ASN A 34 -12.72 -16.15 -3.65
N THR A 35 -13.62 -15.89 -2.69
CA THR A 35 -13.27 -15.10 -1.49
C THR A 35 -12.28 -15.85 -0.60
N ASP A 36 -12.43 -17.16 -0.46
CA ASP A 36 -11.50 -17.98 0.33
C ASP A 36 -10.14 -18.13 -0.38
N VAL A 37 -10.16 -18.28 -1.71
CA VAL A 37 -8.94 -18.32 -2.52
C VAL A 37 -8.18 -17.01 -2.45
N ASP A 38 -8.87 -15.86 -2.51
CA ASP A 38 -8.24 -14.54 -2.39
C ASP A 38 -7.61 -14.33 -1.01
N ARG A 39 -8.30 -14.74 0.06
CA ARG A 39 -7.75 -14.68 1.43
C ARG A 39 -6.50 -15.54 1.56
N PHE A 40 -6.55 -16.77 1.06
CA PHE A 40 -5.40 -17.67 1.06
C PHE A 40 -4.23 -17.11 0.25
N ARG A 41 -4.51 -16.54 -0.93
CA ARG A 41 -3.51 -15.91 -1.79
C ARG A 41 -2.78 -14.76 -1.10
N MET A 42 -3.52 -13.91 -0.37
CA MET A 42 -2.91 -12.83 0.42
C MET A 42 -2.04 -13.38 1.54
N GLN A 43 -2.53 -14.36 2.31
CA GLN A 43 -1.75 -14.99 3.39
C GLN A 43 -0.45 -15.64 2.87
N VAL A 44 -0.50 -16.33 1.74
CA VAL A 44 0.70 -16.94 1.12
C VAL A 44 1.69 -15.87 0.65
N ALA A 45 1.21 -14.75 0.10
CA ALA A 45 2.09 -13.67 -0.32
C ALA A 45 2.82 -13.05 0.89
N ASP A 46 2.12 -12.82 1.99
CA ASP A 46 2.71 -12.24 3.19
C ASP A 46 3.74 -13.19 3.83
N GLU A 47 3.47 -14.50 3.85
CA GLU A 47 4.43 -15.49 4.32
C GLU A 47 5.68 -15.57 3.42
N LEU A 48 5.51 -15.44 2.09
CA LEU A 48 6.65 -15.39 1.16
C LEU A 48 7.53 -14.16 1.38
N ASP A 49 6.94 -13.01 1.69
CA ASP A 49 7.70 -11.80 2.04
C ASP A 49 8.46 -11.98 3.36
N LEU A 50 7.80 -12.52 4.38
CA LEU A 50 8.41 -12.81 5.67
C LEU A 50 9.62 -13.76 5.52
N LEU A 51 9.45 -14.86 4.78
CA LEU A 51 10.52 -15.82 4.54
C LEU A 51 11.66 -15.21 3.70
N SER A 52 11.33 -14.37 2.71
CA SER A 52 12.35 -13.69 1.90
C SER A 52 13.20 -12.74 2.75
N ALA A 53 12.58 -12.00 3.66
CA ALA A 53 13.29 -11.15 4.62
C ALA A 53 14.19 -11.98 5.56
N GLN A 54 13.67 -13.08 6.13
CA GLN A 54 14.47 -13.97 6.99
C GLN A 54 15.68 -14.56 6.26
N ILE A 55 15.51 -15.00 5.01
CA ILE A 55 16.61 -15.52 4.19
C ILE A 55 17.65 -14.43 3.92
N ALA A 56 17.24 -13.20 3.65
CA ALA A 56 18.16 -12.09 3.45
C ALA A 56 18.99 -11.81 4.72
N THR A 57 18.35 -11.76 5.88
CA THR A 57 19.03 -11.62 7.18
C THR A 57 20.00 -12.77 7.45
N LEU A 58 19.58 -14.02 7.24
CA LEU A 58 20.43 -15.19 7.46
C LEU A 58 21.62 -15.23 6.50
N ARG A 59 21.47 -14.77 5.26
CA ARG A 59 22.58 -14.68 4.30
C ARG A 59 23.60 -13.63 4.71
N ALA A 60 23.14 -12.45 5.12
CA ALA A 60 24.02 -11.39 5.62
C ALA A 60 24.79 -11.84 6.86
N GLU A 61 24.14 -12.57 7.78
CA GLU A 61 24.83 -13.11 8.95
C GLU A 61 25.82 -14.22 8.58
N ASN A 62 25.48 -15.10 7.63
CA ASN A 62 26.42 -16.10 7.14
C ASN A 62 27.66 -15.46 6.51
N GLU A 63 27.49 -14.42 5.70
CA GLU A 63 28.59 -13.67 5.09
C GLU A 63 29.48 -13.05 6.18
N ARG A 64 28.88 -12.35 7.15
CA ARG A 64 29.59 -11.79 8.31
C ARG A 64 30.36 -12.85 9.11
N LEU A 65 29.75 -14.00 9.36
CA LEU A 65 30.38 -15.11 10.08
C LEU A 65 31.53 -15.71 9.27
N ASN A 66 31.35 -15.85 7.96
CA ASN A 66 32.38 -16.35 7.07
C ASN A 66 33.59 -15.41 7.02
N ASP A 67 33.36 -14.10 6.88
CA ASP A 67 34.41 -13.08 6.93
C ASP A 67 35.19 -13.15 8.25
N ARG A 68 34.47 -13.32 9.37
CA ARG A 68 35.10 -13.49 10.69
C ARG A 68 35.97 -14.74 10.74
N VAL A 69 35.51 -15.86 10.20
CA VAL A 69 36.28 -17.12 10.17
C VAL A 69 37.50 -17.00 9.25
N GLU A 70 37.36 -16.37 8.09
CA GLU A 70 38.46 -16.11 7.16
C GLU A 70 39.54 -15.25 7.80
N LEU A 71 39.15 -14.21 8.56
CA LEU A 71 40.09 -13.37 9.31
C LEU A 71 40.90 -14.17 10.34
N HIS A 72 40.27 -15.14 11.02
CA HIS A 72 40.96 -16.02 11.98
C HIS A 72 41.83 -17.09 11.28
N ARG A 73 41.38 -17.62 10.14
CA ARG A 73 42.12 -18.62 9.35
C ARG A 73 43.37 -18.06 8.68
N HIS A 74 43.32 -16.80 8.25
CA HIS A 74 44.44 -16.13 7.58
C HIS A 74 45.42 -15.45 8.56
N GLY A 75 45.34 -15.76 9.86
CA GLY A 75 46.40 -15.45 10.83
C GLY A 75 46.59 -13.96 11.14
N VAL A 76 45.59 -13.12 10.88
CA VAL A 76 45.66 -11.69 11.21
C VAL A 76 45.06 -11.48 12.60
N ILE A 77 45.81 -11.83 13.64
CA ILE A 77 45.63 -11.19 14.95
C ILE A 77 45.93 -9.70 14.69
N PRO A 78 45.06 -8.73 15.06
CA PRO A 78 45.35 -7.33 14.82
C PRO A 78 46.54 -6.92 15.69
N SER A 79 47.74 -7.03 15.14
CA SER A 79 48.89 -6.29 15.65
C SER A 79 48.69 -4.84 15.21
N LYS A 80 48.77 -3.95 16.19
CA LYS A 80 48.64 -2.50 16.07
C LYS A 80 49.16 -1.98 14.71
N ASN A 81 48.32 -1.17 14.05
CA ASN A 81 48.67 -0.20 13.01
C ASN A 81 48.71 -0.65 11.53
N THR A 82 47.73 -1.43 11.06
CA THR A 82 47.40 -1.42 9.62
C THR A 82 46.04 -0.79 9.42
N SER A 83 46.03 0.48 9.04
CA SER A 83 44.84 1.18 8.55
C SER A 83 44.43 0.58 7.20
N VAL A 84 43.79 -0.59 7.24
CA VAL A 84 42.71 -0.88 6.29
C VAL A 84 41.75 0.29 6.40
N PRO A 85 41.24 0.90 5.30
CA PRO A 85 40.13 1.83 5.39
C PRO A 85 38.89 1.03 5.81
N VAL A 86 38.83 0.66 7.08
CA VAL A 86 37.59 0.50 7.81
C VAL A 86 36.83 1.80 7.53
N PRO A 87 35.57 1.75 7.05
CA PRO A 87 34.82 2.97 6.73
C PRO A 87 35.01 3.93 7.89
N ALA A 88 35.63 5.09 7.60
CA ALA A 88 36.13 5.97 8.63
C ALA A 88 34.97 6.21 9.59
N ALA A 89 35.17 6.18 10.91
CA ALA A 89 34.07 6.25 11.89
C ALA A 89 33.03 7.35 11.57
N LYS A 90 33.45 8.40 10.87
CA LYS A 90 32.63 9.45 10.26
C LYS A 90 31.60 8.97 9.21
N GLU A 91 31.94 8.06 8.30
CA GLU A 91 31.03 7.47 7.29
C GLU A 91 30.00 6.55 7.94
N VAL A 92 30.41 5.71 8.89
CA VAL A 92 29.48 4.84 9.65
C VAL A 92 28.53 5.71 10.49
N ASN A 93 29.02 6.81 11.06
CA ASN A 93 28.19 7.75 11.81
C ASN A 93 27.22 8.53 10.90
N LEU A 94 27.63 8.84 9.66
CA LEU A 94 26.76 9.46 8.65
C LEU A 94 25.66 8.49 8.19
N LEU A 95 26.00 7.23 7.93
CA LEU A 95 25.04 6.16 7.61
C LEU A 95 24.05 5.92 8.76
N SER A 96 24.56 5.87 10.00
CA SER A 96 23.72 5.70 11.19
C SER A 96 22.82 6.93 11.45
N ALA A 97 23.23 8.12 11.03
CA ALA A 97 22.40 9.33 11.09
C ALA A 97 21.32 9.30 10.00
N ALA A 98 21.70 9.02 8.75
CA ALA A 98 20.77 8.91 7.62
C ALA A 98 19.74 7.78 7.81
N GLN A 99 20.14 6.65 8.39
CA GLN A 99 19.24 5.53 8.67
C GLN A 99 18.21 5.90 9.76
N ARG A 100 18.63 6.55 10.85
CA ARG A 100 17.70 7.08 11.87
C ARG A 100 16.73 8.11 11.30
N GLU A 101 17.22 8.95 10.40
CA GLU A 101 16.39 9.93 9.69
C GLU A 101 15.37 9.25 8.77
N ALA A 102 15.79 8.22 8.02
CA ALA A 102 14.89 7.42 7.21
C ALA A 102 13.82 6.70 8.06
N GLU A 103 14.21 6.11 9.18
CA GLU A 103 13.29 5.48 10.14
C GLU A 103 12.27 6.50 10.70
N GLN A 104 12.71 7.72 10.99
CA GLN A 104 11.83 8.81 11.45
C GLN A 104 10.85 9.26 10.36
N ILE A 105 11.29 9.39 9.11
CA ILE A 105 10.42 9.73 7.97
C ILE A 105 9.38 8.64 7.75
N ILE A 106 9.78 7.37 7.82
CA ILE A 106 8.86 6.22 7.69
C ILE A 106 7.79 6.26 8.80
N ALA A 107 8.21 6.48 10.06
CA ALA A 107 7.27 6.61 11.17
C ALA A 107 6.27 7.76 10.97
N GLN A 108 6.75 8.93 10.54
CA GLN A 108 5.90 10.08 10.24
C GLN A 108 4.93 9.81 9.07
N ALA A 109 5.40 9.12 8.03
CA ALA A 109 4.58 8.74 6.89
C ALA A 109 3.45 7.79 7.31
N HIS A 110 3.75 6.80 8.18
CA HIS A 110 2.73 5.91 8.72
C HIS A 110 1.69 6.65 9.57
N ASP A 111 2.11 7.55 10.47
CA ASP A 111 1.20 8.35 11.28
C ASP A 111 0.34 9.30 10.43
N TYR A 112 0.90 9.85 9.36
CA TYR A 112 0.16 10.65 8.41
C TYR A 112 -0.85 9.81 7.64
N ALA A 113 -0.45 8.64 7.11
CA ALA A 113 -1.33 7.74 6.39
C ALA A 113 -2.51 7.27 7.25
N ARG A 114 -2.27 6.95 8.53
CA ARG A 114 -3.32 6.58 9.48
C ARG A 114 -4.31 7.72 9.69
N ARG A 115 -3.83 8.94 9.91
CA ARG A 115 -4.69 10.14 10.06
C ARG A 115 -5.50 10.42 8.81
N VAL A 116 -4.91 10.29 7.63
CA VAL A 116 -5.61 10.50 6.35
C VAL A 116 -6.71 9.44 6.16
N ALA A 117 -6.42 8.17 6.48
CA ALA A 117 -7.42 7.10 6.40
C ALA A 117 -8.61 7.34 7.37
N GLU A 118 -8.32 7.73 8.61
CA GLU A 118 -9.35 8.05 9.61
C GLU A 118 -10.19 9.26 9.20
N TYR A 119 -9.54 10.31 8.67
CA TYR A 119 -10.23 11.48 8.13
C TYR A 119 -11.11 11.13 6.94
N ALA A 120 -10.58 10.39 5.96
CA ALA A 120 -11.33 9.95 4.78
C ALA A 120 -12.54 9.09 5.16
N ARG A 121 -12.39 8.19 6.14
CA ARG A 121 -13.50 7.39 6.67
C ARG A 121 -14.59 8.27 7.27
N THR A 122 -14.22 9.21 8.13
CA THR A 122 -15.18 10.13 8.78
C THR A 122 -15.92 10.97 7.74
N GLN A 123 -15.21 11.45 6.72
CA GLN A 123 -15.81 12.21 5.63
C GLN A 123 -16.78 11.35 4.79
N TYR A 124 -16.39 10.12 4.47
CA TYR A 124 -17.24 9.18 3.73
C TYR A 124 -18.51 8.85 4.51
N GLU A 125 -18.39 8.56 5.81
CA GLU A 125 -19.54 8.28 6.68
C GLU A 125 -20.50 9.48 6.73
N SER A 126 -19.99 10.70 6.85
CA SER A 126 -20.78 11.93 6.81
C SER A 126 -21.52 12.11 5.47
N TYR A 127 -20.80 11.94 4.35
CA TYR A 127 -21.39 12.08 3.02
C TYR A 127 -22.46 11.01 2.76
N MET A 128 -22.22 9.76 3.18
CA MET A 128 -23.20 8.68 3.07
C MET A 128 -24.44 8.92 3.92
N GLN A 129 -24.30 9.44 5.13
CA GLN A 129 -25.46 9.81 5.95
C GLN A 129 -26.30 10.89 5.27
N ALA A 130 -25.67 11.93 4.73
CA ALA A 130 -26.39 12.98 3.99
C ALA A 130 -27.11 12.41 2.76
N ALA A 131 -26.44 11.56 1.98
CA ALA A 131 -27.02 10.92 0.80
C ALA A 131 -28.20 10.00 1.14
N VAL A 132 -28.12 9.23 2.23
CA VAL A 132 -29.21 8.38 2.70
C VAL A 132 -30.43 9.20 3.07
N GLU A 133 -30.24 10.31 3.80
CA GLU A 133 -31.35 11.17 4.20
C GLU A 133 -32.00 11.86 3.00
N GLU A 134 -31.20 12.31 2.02
CA GLU A 134 -31.70 12.89 0.78
C GLU A 134 -32.49 11.87 -0.06
N ALA A 135 -31.92 10.68 -0.26
CA ALA A 135 -32.57 9.59 -0.99
C ALA A 135 -33.87 9.14 -0.31
N ARG A 136 -33.90 9.14 1.03
CA ARG A 136 -35.10 8.82 1.80
C ARG A 136 -36.19 9.87 1.61
N GLN A 137 -35.84 11.15 1.69
CA GLN A 137 -36.79 12.25 1.49
C GLN A 137 -37.42 12.19 0.09
N GLU A 138 -36.61 11.91 -0.93
CA GLU A 138 -37.09 11.79 -2.31
C GLU A 138 -38.00 10.56 -2.49
N ALA A 139 -37.64 9.42 -1.92
CA ALA A 139 -38.48 8.22 -1.93
C ALA A 139 -39.82 8.47 -1.22
N GLU A 140 -39.83 9.15 -0.06
CA GLU A 140 -41.05 9.51 0.65
C GLU A 140 -41.91 10.51 -0.14
N ARG A 141 -41.29 11.42 -0.87
CA ARG A 141 -41.98 12.36 -1.78
C ARG A 141 -42.67 11.62 -2.91
N ALA A 142 -41.99 10.67 -3.55
CA ALA A 142 -42.57 9.85 -4.61
C ALA A 142 -43.77 9.01 -4.11
N VAL A 143 -43.70 8.45 -2.90
CA VAL A 143 -44.85 7.74 -2.29
C VAL A 143 -46.03 8.68 -2.08
N LYS A 144 -45.80 9.90 -1.61
CA LYS A 144 -46.85 10.91 -1.41
C LYS A 144 -47.51 11.30 -2.73
N GLU A 145 -46.72 11.49 -3.79
CA GLU A 145 -47.20 11.82 -5.13
C GLU A 145 -48.01 10.67 -5.75
N TYR A 146 -47.50 9.44 -5.65
CA TYR A 146 -48.23 8.26 -6.08
C TYR A 146 -49.58 8.14 -5.36
N ARG A 147 -49.59 8.36 -4.03
CA ARG A 147 -50.82 8.34 -3.23
C ARG A 147 -51.81 9.41 -3.65
N SER A 148 -51.37 10.64 -3.97
CA SER A 148 -52.28 11.68 -4.46
C SER A 148 -52.85 11.38 -5.84
N ASN A 149 -52.08 10.72 -6.71
CA ASN A 149 -52.49 10.41 -8.08
C ASN A 149 -53.37 9.16 -8.18
N ALA A 150 -53.14 8.14 -7.34
CA ALA A 150 -53.86 6.87 -7.38
C ALA A 150 -55.28 6.95 -6.77
N GLY A 151 -55.58 7.98 -5.99
CA GLY A 151 -56.90 8.21 -5.41
C GLY A 151 -57.41 7.00 -4.59
N PRO A 152 -58.69 6.59 -4.72
CA PRO A 152 -59.25 5.45 -3.98
C PRO A 152 -58.63 4.08 -4.32
N SER A 153 -57.92 3.97 -5.45
CA SER A 153 -57.29 2.75 -5.96
C SER A 153 -55.82 2.60 -5.55
N PHE A 154 -55.43 3.18 -4.43
CA PHE A 154 -54.05 3.13 -3.92
C PHE A 154 -53.63 1.69 -3.54
N ASP A 155 -52.49 1.25 -4.09
CA ASP A 155 -51.81 0.01 -3.72
C ASP A 155 -50.46 0.33 -3.04
N ASP A 156 -50.38 0.03 -1.75
CA ASP A 156 -49.20 0.28 -0.91
C ASP A 156 -47.97 -0.53 -1.36
N SER A 157 -48.19 -1.71 -1.97
CA SER A 157 -47.11 -2.57 -2.47
C SER A 157 -46.42 -1.99 -3.71
N VAL A 158 -47.14 -1.22 -4.52
CA VAL A 158 -46.61 -0.54 -5.70
C VAL A 158 -45.82 0.68 -5.26
N ALA A 159 -46.40 1.49 -4.36
CA ALA A 159 -45.74 2.66 -3.79
C ALA A 159 -44.41 2.31 -3.09
N THR A 160 -44.39 1.22 -2.31
CA THR A 160 -43.18 0.77 -1.60
C THR A 160 -42.10 0.29 -2.57
N ARG A 161 -42.47 -0.42 -3.65
CA ARG A 161 -41.52 -0.85 -4.68
C ARG A 161 -40.91 0.34 -5.43
N GLU A 162 -41.73 1.32 -5.76
CA GLU A 162 -41.27 2.54 -6.44
C GLU A 162 -40.34 3.38 -5.54
N ALA A 163 -40.67 3.51 -4.25
CA ALA A 163 -39.82 4.15 -3.25
C ALA A 163 -38.44 3.48 -3.14
N LEU A 164 -38.40 2.14 -3.05
CA LEU A 164 -37.16 1.38 -2.99
C LEU A 164 -36.33 1.51 -4.27
N ARG A 165 -36.98 1.56 -5.43
CA ARG A 165 -36.29 1.79 -6.71
C ARG A 165 -35.63 3.17 -6.74
N ILE A 166 -36.36 4.22 -6.40
CA ILE A 166 -35.86 5.61 -6.37
C ILE A 166 -34.72 5.76 -5.37
N PHE A 167 -34.91 5.22 -4.15
CA PHE A 167 -33.86 5.21 -3.14
C PHE A 167 -32.59 4.51 -3.63
N GLY A 168 -32.73 3.32 -4.23
CA GLY A 168 -31.60 2.55 -4.77
C GLY A 168 -30.87 3.29 -5.89
N GLU A 169 -31.59 3.89 -6.84
CA GLU A 169 -31.02 4.67 -7.94
C GLU A 169 -30.24 5.90 -7.44
N MET A 170 -30.81 6.63 -6.49
CA MET A 170 -30.15 7.76 -5.83
C MET A 170 -28.87 7.33 -5.10
N MET A 171 -28.95 6.27 -4.29
CA MET A 171 -27.79 5.77 -3.55
C MET A 171 -26.65 5.32 -4.47
N ILE A 172 -26.97 4.65 -5.58
CA ILE A 172 -25.97 4.27 -6.60
C ILE A 172 -25.34 5.53 -7.21
N SER A 173 -26.13 6.55 -7.53
CA SER A 173 -25.62 7.83 -8.06
C SER A 173 -24.65 8.51 -7.07
N HIS A 174 -25.04 8.63 -5.80
CA HIS A 174 -24.19 9.21 -4.75
C HIS A 174 -22.92 8.39 -4.52
N MET A 175 -23.00 7.06 -4.51
CA MET A 175 -21.83 6.19 -4.41
C MET A 175 -20.87 6.38 -5.58
N GLN A 176 -21.38 6.49 -6.81
CA GLN A 176 -20.54 6.74 -7.99
C GLN A 176 -19.89 8.12 -7.93
N ALA A 177 -20.59 9.14 -7.45
CA ALA A 177 -20.03 10.46 -7.24
C ALA A 177 -18.91 10.44 -6.17
N ALA A 178 -19.15 9.76 -5.04
CA ALA A 178 -18.15 9.60 -3.99
C ALA A 178 -16.91 8.84 -4.48
N ALA A 179 -17.08 7.78 -5.27
CA ALA A 179 -15.97 7.03 -5.85
C ALA A 179 -15.10 7.91 -6.76
N ARG A 180 -15.71 8.73 -7.63
CA ARG A 180 -14.97 9.68 -8.47
C ARG A 180 -14.22 10.73 -7.63
N HIS A 181 -14.87 11.27 -6.59
CA HIS A 181 -14.21 12.22 -5.70
C HIS A 181 -13.01 11.59 -4.95
N LEU A 182 -13.09 10.31 -4.59
CA LEU A 182 -11.98 9.58 -3.98
C LEU A 182 -10.85 9.33 -4.98
N ASP A 183 -11.18 8.93 -6.21
CA ASP A 183 -10.19 8.75 -7.28
C ASP A 183 -9.46 10.06 -7.59
N ASP A 184 -10.20 11.16 -7.79
CA ASP A 184 -9.65 12.50 -8.02
C ASP A 184 -8.74 12.94 -6.85
N GLY A 185 -9.19 12.70 -5.62
CA GLY A 185 -8.43 12.98 -4.41
C GLY A 185 -7.14 12.16 -4.31
N SER A 186 -7.18 10.89 -4.71
CA SER A 186 -6.02 10.00 -4.73
C SER A 186 -4.98 10.44 -5.75
N GLU A 187 -5.40 10.86 -6.94
CA GLU A 187 -4.52 11.41 -7.97
C GLU A 187 -3.88 12.73 -7.55
N GLN A 188 -4.65 13.58 -6.85
CA GLN A 188 -4.13 14.84 -6.32
C GLN A 188 -3.08 14.57 -5.23
N LEU A 189 -3.32 13.62 -4.32
CA LEU A 189 -2.35 13.20 -3.31
C LEU A 189 -1.08 12.63 -3.95
N ALA A 190 -1.21 11.74 -4.93
CA ALA A 190 -0.08 11.18 -5.67
C ALA A 190 0.77 12.30 -6.31
N ARG A 191 0.14 13.29 -6.96
CA ARG A 191 0.83 14.46 -7.53
C ARG A 191 1.52 15.31 -6.48
N THR A 192 0.93 15.49 -5.30
CA THR A 192 1.59 16.22 -4.20
C THR A 192 2.78 15.47 -3.62
N MET A 193 2.66 14.15 -3.45
CA MET A 193 3.75 13.28 -2.99
C MET A 193 4.91 13.30 -3.97
N ASP A 194 4.65 13.16 -5.27
CA ASP A 194 5.68 13.20 -6.32
C ASP A 194 6.40 14.56 -6.35
N ARG A 195 5.66 15.66 -6.13
CA ARG A 195 6.25 17.00 -6.01
C ARG A 195 7.15 17.15 -4.78
N LEU A 196 6.74 16.62 -3.62
CA LEU A 196 7.53 16.65 -2.38
C LEU A 196 8.82 15.82 -2.53
N VAL A 197 8.72 14.63 -3.12
CA VAL A 197 9.88 13.78 -3.44
C VAL A 197 10.81 14.49 -4.42
N GLY A 198 10.28 15.08 -5.49
CA GLY A 198 11.07 15.84 -6.46
C GLY A 198 11.78 17.06 -5.84
N GLN A 199 11.13 17.76 -4.91
CA GLN A 199 11.74 18.86 -4.15
C GLN A 199 12.85 18.37 -3.20
N ALA A 200 12.65 17.25 -2.52
CA ALA A 200 13.67 16.66 -1.64
C ALA A 200 14.92 16.22 -2.43
N VAL A 201 14.73 15.58 -3.59
CA VAL A 201 15.82 15.18 -4.49
C VAL A 201 16.53 16.40 -5.08
N GLY A 202 15.79 17.43 -5.49
CA GLY A 202 16.35 18.68 -6.00
C GLY A 202 17.17 19.45 -4.96
N ALA A 203 16.72 19.48 -3.70
CA ALA A 203 17.45 20.09 -2.60
C ALA A 203 18.76 19.34 -2.28
N ALA A 204 18.74 18.00 -2.30
CA ALA A 204 19.94 17.19 -2.14
C ALA A 204 20.95 17.40 -3.28
N ALA A 205 20.48 17.52 -4.52
CA ALA A 205 21.34 17.79 -5.68
C ALA A 205 22.00 19.19 -5.62
N GLN A 206 21.27 20.22 -5.17
CA GLN A 206 21.81 21.57 -5.00
C GLN A 206 22.82 21.68 -3.85
N GLN A 207 22.64 20.94 -2.76
CA GLN A 207 23.63 20.88 -1.68
C GLN A 207 24.93 20.18 -2.11
N THR A 208 24.85 19.23 -3.04
CA THR A 208 26.01 18.51 -3.58
C THR A 208 26.77 19.34 -4.63
N ALA A 209 26.12 20.33 -5.25
CA ALA A 209 26.67 21.16 -6.33
C ALA A 209 27.39 22.45 -5.87
N LEU A 210 27.48 22.73 -4.57
CA LEU A 210 28.24 23.88 -4.06
C LEU A 210 29.75 23.69 -4.36
N PRO A 211 30.39 24.60 -5.12
CA PRO A 211 31.77 24.43 -5.55
C PRO A 211 32.72 24.56 -4.36
N ARG A 212 33.64 23.58 -4.20
CA ARG A 212 34.86 23.71 -3.38
C ARG A 212 35.74 24.81 -3.99
N HIS A 213 35.46 26.07 -3.66
CA HIS A 213 36.35 27.18 -3.93
C HIS A 213 37.06 27.57 -2.63
N ASN A 214 38.39 27.67 -2.74
CA ASN A 214 39.38 28.12 -1.76
C ASN A 214 39.81 27.09 -0.69
N GLN A 215 41.07 26.66 -0.79
CA GLN A 215 42.12 27.31 -0.02
C GLN A 215 43.49 27.10 -0.69
N ARG A 216 44.21 28.22 -0.78
CA ARG A 216 45.61 28.37 -1.22
C ARG A 216 46.57 27.71 -0.24
#